data_AF-A0A6C0AV45-F1
#
_entry.id   AF-A0A6C0AV45-F1
#
_cell.length_a   1.000
_cell.length_b   1.000
_cell.length_c   1.000
_cell.angle_alpha   90.00
_cell.angle_beta   90.00
_cell.angle_gamma   90.00
#
_symmetry.space_group_name_H-M   'P 1'
#
loop_
_entity.id
_entity.type
_entity.pdbx_description
1 polymer ?
#
loop_
_entity_poly.entity_id
_entity_poly.type
_entity_poly.pdbx_seq_one_letter_code
_entity_poly.pdbx_strand_id
1 'polypeptide(L)'
;MSSTSKSLFTSKVSHSKDSRPLIDPIEYAVTGVTQSSSDIISSTFANVLSLIETLYSSNAANKTYENIPNSYNQYAVLLTAVQDEIANNTNEEIAVLLRIAEDTLQASINLYTLYGENVLLQVDKSTLESQVQDLINAVNVQEVSTTTNTSSLALTQTFKLANVFNYYIMIYGMPVSGEGFNPVKVAYLVDILSANGIDPYA
;
A
#
# COMPACT_ATOMS: atom_id res chain seq x y z
N MET A 1 -17.02 39.96 28.00
CA MET A 1 -15.74 39.22 27.98
C MET A 1 -15.65 38.50 26.65
N SER A 2 -14.75 38.91 25.76
CA SER A 2 -14.54 38.24 24.47
C SER A 2 -13.27 37.40 24.56
N SER A 3 -13.41 36.08 24.41
CA SER A 3 -12.30 35.14 24.38
C SER A 3 -11.82 35.02 22.94
N THR A 4 -10.69 35.65 22.62
CA THR A 4 -9.98 35.42 21.36
C THR A 4 -9.02 34.25 21.53
N SER A 5 -9.38 33.10 20.98
CA SER A 5 -8.50 31.96 20.78
C SER A 5 -7.44 32.30 19.73
N LYS A 6 -6.16 32.29 20.11
CA LYS A 6 -5.03 32.45 19.17
C LYS A 6 -4.73 31.08 18.54
N SER A 7 -4.70 31.04 17.20
CA SER A 7 -4.30 29.86 16.44
C SER A 7 -2.81 29.59 16.62
N LEU A 8 -2.44 28.33 16.83
CA LEU A 8 -1.06 27.88 16.98
C LEU A 8 -0.29 27.82 15.65
N PHE A 9 -0.98 27.95 14.53
CA PHE A 9 -0.39 27.71 13.21
C PHE A 9 -0.11 28.98 12.41
N THR A 10 -0.46 30.15 12.94
CA THR A 10 -0.33 31.40 12.19
C THR A 10 0.12 32.55 13.09
N SER A 11 1.43 32.68 13.32
CA SER A 11 1.98 33.95 13.77
C SER A 11 3.34 34.20 13.13
N LYS A 12 3.38 35.06 12.10
CA LYS A 12 4.61 35.78 11.72
C LYS A 12 4.88 36.78 12.85
N VAL A 13 5.70 36.40 13.83
CA VAL A 13 6.14 37.30 14.91
C VAL A 13 7.59 37.68 14.66
N SER A 14 7.84 38.96 14.37
CA SER A 14 9.17 39.56 14.45
C SER A 14 9.70 39.38 15.88
N HIS A 15 10.75 38.59 16.04
CA HIS A 15 11.31 38.25 17.34
C HIS A 15 12.02 39.44 17.99
N SER A 16 11.60 39.81 19.20
CA SER A 16 12.42 40.51 20.19
C SER A 16 13.33 39.49 20.91
N LYS A 17 14.59 39.86 21.15
CA LYS A 17 15.74 39.01 21.49
C LYS A 17 15.68 38.10 22.74
N ASP A 18 14.59 38.03 23.50
CA ASP A 18 14.55 37.30 24.80
C ASP A 18 13.36 36.34 24.98
N SER A 19 12.72 35.88 23.91
CA SER A 19 11.69 34.83 23.99
C SER A 19 12.21 33.53 23.38
N ARG A 20 12.46 32.52 24.23
CA ARG A 20 12.76 31.16 23.77
C ARG A 20 11.47 30.52 23.23
N PRO A 21 11.44 30.03 21.99
CA PRO A 21 10.27 29.32 21.46
C PRO A 21 10.06 28.00 22.20
N LEU A 22 8.79 27.61 22.44
CA LEU A 22 8.43 26.34 23.09
C LEU A 22 8.60 25.12 22.16
N ILE A 23 8.80 25.37 20.87
CA ILE A 23 9.12 24.38 19.84
C ILE A 23 10.29 25.00 19.09
N ASP A 24 11.50 24.49 19.30
CA ASP A 24 12.61 24.76 18.39
C ASP A 24 12.34 23.92 17.12
N PRO A 25 11.99 24.54 15.97
CA PRO A 25 12.15 23.84 14.71
C PRO A 25 13.63 23.49 14.57
N ILE A 26 13.93 22.27 14.11
CA ILE A 26 15.30 21.87 13.78
C ILE A 26 15.76 22.77 12.62
N GLU A 27 16.40 23.89 12.94
CA GLU A 27 17.07 24.73 11.94
C GLU A 27 18.42 24.07 11.62
N TYR A 28 18.45 23.36 10.49
CA TYR A 28 19.69 22.93 9.86
C TYR A 28 20.43 24.19 9.37
N ALA A 29 21.46 24.62 10.09
CA ALA A 29 22.36 25.67 9.62
C ALA A 29 23.25 25.10 8.50
N VAL A 30 22.78 25.19 7.26
CA VAL A 30 23.59 24.88 6.08
C VAL A 30 24.66 25.96 5.94
N THR A 31 25.87 25.68 6.43
CA THR A 31 27.03 26.51 6.15
C THR A 31 27.51 26.18 4.73
N GLY A 32 27.34 27.14 3.82
CA GLY A 32 27.62 26.96 2.40
C GLY A 32 29.08 26.59 2.15
N VAL A 33 29.31 25.36 1.72
CA VAL A 33 30.56 24.94 1.07
C VAL A 33 30.29 24.91 -0.43
N THR A 34 30.88 25.85 -1.17
CA THR A 34 30.98 25.76 -2.63
C THR A 34 31.87 24.57 -2.99
N GLN A 35 31.28 23.41 -3.26
CA GLN A 35 31.97 22.29 -3.87
C GLN A 35 31.97 22.42 -5.39
N SER A 36 33.15 22.28 -5.98
CA SER A 36 33.32 22.13 -7.42
C SER A 36 32.76 20.76 -7.83
N SER A 37 31.97 20.74 -8.90
CA SER A 37 31.21 19.60 -9.40
C SER A 37 32.07 18.44 -9.88
N SER A 38 32.51 17.60 -8.94
CA SER A 38 32.64 16.16 -9.14
C SER A 38 31.36 15.51 -8.63
N ASP A 39 30.73 14.62 -9.41
CA ASP A 39 29.50 13.93 -9.00
C ASP A 39 29.66 13.36 -7.58
N ILE A 40 28.93 13.96 -6.64
CA ILE A 40 28.95 13.62 -5.21
C ILE A 40 28.42 12.19 -4.98
N ILE A 41 27.72 11.66 -5.99
CA ILE A 41 27.00 10.39 -6.02
C ILE A 41 27.42 9.66 -7.30
N SER A 42 27.90 8.41 -7.20
CA SER A 42 28.25 7.64 -8.40
C SER A 42 27.03 7.43 -9.31
N SER A 43 27.22 7.36 -10.63
CA SER A 43 26.10 7.12 -11.57
C SER A 43 25.40 5.78 -11.31
N THR A 44 26.14 4.78 -10.82
CA THR A 44 25.59 3.50 -10.38
C THR A 44 24.71 3.69 -9.14
N PHE A 45 25.16 4.52 -8.19
CA PHE A 45 24.40 4.83 -6.98
C PHE A 45 23.10 5.59 -7.27
N ALA A 46 23.15 6.59 -8.17
CA ALA A 46 21.96 7.31 -8.61
C ALA A 46 20.87 6.38 -9.18
N ASN A 47 21.27 5.34 -9.92
CA ASN A 47 20.35 4.35 -10.47
C ASN A 47 19.71 3.48 -9.37
N VAL A 48 20.48 3.08 -8.35
CA VAL A 48 19.94 2.32 -7.21
C VAL A 48 18.90 3.13 -6.45
N LEU A 49 19.19 4.41 -6.17
CA LEU A 49 18.22 5.30 -5.53
C LEU A 49 16.98 5.51 -6.38
N SER A 50 17.13 5.69 -7.69
CA SER A 50 15.98 5.84 -8.61
C SER A 50 15.11 4.59 -8.63
N LEU A 51 15.71 3.40 -8.61
CA LEU A 51 14.94 2.14 -8.54
C LEU A 51 14.18 2.02 -7.22
N ILE A 52 14.82 2.34 -6.09
CA ILE A 52 14.16 2.31 -4.77
C ILE A 52 13.03 3.34 -4.72
N GLU A 53 13.27 4.55 -5.22
CA GLU A 53 12.27 5.61 -5.26
C GLU A 53 11.06 5.19 -6.10
N THR A 54 11.28 4.74 -7.34
CA THR A 54 10.19 4.50 -8.28
C THR A 54 9.42 3.22 -7.97
N LEU A 55 10.12 2.14 -7.60
CA LEU A 55 9.49 0.82 -7.43
C LEU A 55 8.99 0.55 -6.01
N TYR A 56 9.61 1.16 -4.99
CA TYR A 56 9.29 0.89 -3.60
C TYR A 56 8.68 2.12 -2.93
N SER A 57 9.43 3.23 -2.85
CA SER A 57 8.99 4.44 -2.14
C SER A 57 7.70 5.03 -2.70
N SER A 58 7.64 5.22 -4.02
CA SER A 58 6.47 5.82 -4.69
C SER A 58 5.23 4.95 -4.51
N ASN A 59 5.36 3.62 -4.64
CA ASN A 59 4.24 2.70 -4.43
C ASN A 59 3.78 2.68 -2.97
N ALA A 60 4.71 2.70 -2.01
CA ALA A 60 4.41 2.79 -0.59
C ALA A 60 3.71 4.12 -0.25
N ALA A 61 4.20 5.24 -0.77
CA ALA A 61 3.64 6.57 -0.54
C ALA A 61 2.23 6.71 -1.13
N ASN A 62 2.02 6.17 -2.33
CA ASN A 62 0.74 6.23 -3.04
C ASN A 62 -0.25 5.14 -2.63
N LYS A 63 0.12 4.28 -1.67
CA LYS A 63 -0.69 3.13 -1.20
C LYS A 63 -1.04 2.14 -2.32
N THR A 64 -0.24 2.09 -3.37
CA THR A 64 -0.36 1.12 -4.46
C THR A 64 0.55 -0.07 -4.15
N TYR A 65 0.31 -0.69 -2.99
CA TYR A 65 1.18 -1.71 -2.42
C TYR A 65 1.28 -2.94 -3.33
N GLU A 66 0.21 -3.27 -4.07
CA GLU A 66 0.18 -4.34 -5.06
C GLU A 66 1.22 -4.22 -6.18
N ASN A 67 1.75 -3.01 -6.42
CA ASN A 67 2.79 -2.75 -7.43
C ASN A 67 4.21 -2.85 -6.88
N ILE A 68 4.38 -3.02 -5.56
CA ILE A 68 5.70 -3.19 -4.96
C ILE A 68 6.28 -4.53 -5.42
N PRO A 69 7.49 -4.56 -6.03
CA PRO A 69 8.08 -5.80 -6.48
C PRO A 69 8.27 -6.81 -5.33
N ASN A 70 7.81 -8.03 -5.54
CA ASN A 70 7.90 -9.13 -4.57
C ASN A 70 9.07 -10.10 -4.84
N SER A 71 9.93 -9.79 -5.81
CA SER A 71 11.11 -10.60 -6.13
C SER A 71 12.16 -10.47 -5.03
N TYR A 72 12.36 -11.56 -4.27
CA TYR A 72 13.39 -11.62 -3.23
C TYR A 72 14.80 -11.33 -3.77
N ASN A 73 15.12 -11.80 -4.98
CA ASN A 73 16.42 -11.57 -5.59
C ASN A 73 16.64 -10.08 -5.88
N GLN A 74 15.64 -9.40 -6.44
CA GLN A 74 15.72 -7.97 -6.72
C GLN A 74 15.87 -7.14 -5.44
N TYR A 75 15.10 -7.48 -4.41
CA TYR A 75 15.21 -6.86 -3.09
C TYR A 75 16.62 -7.04 -2.50
N ALA A 76 17.15 -8.27 -2.49
CA ALA A 76 18.46 -8.57 -1.92
C ALA A 76 19.58 -7.81 -2.65
N VAL A 77 19.55 -7.76 -3.98
CA VAL A 77 20.54 -7.02 -4.78
C VAL A 77 20.52 -5.53 -4.47
N LEU A 78 19.34 -4.91 -4.38
CA LEU A 78 19.20 -3.49 -4.06
C LEU A 78 19.67 -3.18 -2.64
N LEU A 79 19.31 -4.03 -1.67
CA LEU A 79 19.73 -3.88 -0.29
C LEU A 79 21.24 -3.97 -0.14
N THR A 80 21.88 -4.98 -0.74
CA THR A 80 23.33 -5.12 -0.73
C THR A 80 24.02 -3.94 -1.41
N ALA A 81 23.49 -3.46 -2.55
CA ALA A 81 24.06 -2.29 -3.23
C ALA A 81 24.02 -1.01 -2.37
N VAL A 82 22.94 -0.80 -1.60
CA VAL A 82 22.85 0.32 -0.66
C VAL A 82 23.83 0.14 0.51
N GLN A 83 23.93 -1.06 1.07
CA GLN A 83 24.84 -1.35 2.19
C GLN A 83 26.31 -1.23 1.79
N ASP A 84 26.68 -1.67 0.60
CA ASP A 84 28.02 -1.51 0.05
C ASP A 84 28.36 -0.02 -0.14
N GLU A 85 27.42 0.78 -0.64
CA GLU A 85 27.63 2.23 -0.78
C GLU A 85 27.76 2.91 0.59
N ILE A 86 26.96 2.52 1.60
CA ILE A 86 27.10 3.01 2.98
C ILE A 86 28.49 2.71 3.54
N ALA A 87 28.99 1.49 3.33
CA ALA A 87 30.29 1.06 3.86
C ALA A 87 31.47 1.79 3.21
N ASN A 88 31.34 2.16 1.93
CA ASN A 88 32.40 2.78 1.15
C ASN A 88 32.34 4.31 1.12
N ASN A 89 31.25 4.92 1.60
CA ASN A 89 31.07 6.38 1.57
C ASN A 89 31.69 7.04 2.81
N THR A 90 32.52 8.06 2.59
CA THR A 90 33.14 8.85 3.65
C THR A 90 32.31 10.05 4.10
N ASN A 91 31.25 10.41 3.35
CA ASN A 91 30.38 11.54 3.66
C ASN A 91 29.18 11.09 4.50
N GLU A 92 29.10 11.62 5.73
CA GLU A 92 28.04 11.29 6.69
C GLU A 92 26.64 11.70 6.21
N GLU A 93 26.50 12.82 5.50
CA GLU A 93 25.20 13.28 4.97
C GLU A 93 24.64 12.31 3.92
N ILE A 94 25.51 11.80 3.05
CA ILE A 94 25.12 10.81 2.03
C ILE A 94 24.84 9.47 2.71
N ALA A 95 25.61 9.09 3.72
CA ALA A 95 25.34 7.89 4.51
C ALA A 95 23.96 7.93 5.20
N VAL A 96 23.51 9.11 5.67
CA VAL A 96 22.15 9.28 6.19
C VAL A 96 21.10 9.10 5.10
N LEU A 97 21.29 9.72 3.93
CA LEU A 97 20.36 9.56 2.80
C LEU A 97 20.26 8.09 2.37
N LEU A 98 21.39 7.39 2.34
CA LEU A 98 21.47 5.96 2.06
C LEU A 98 20.72 5.11 3.07
N ARG A 99 20.86 5.40 4.37
CA ARG A 99 20.09 4.71 5.43
C ARG A 99 18.59 4.96 5.29
N ILE A 100 18.18 6.18 4.93
CA ILE A 100 16.77 6.47 4.64
C ILE A 100 16.28 5.64 3.45
N ALA A 101 17.09 5.47 2.40
CA ALA A 101 16.75 4.63 1.27
C ALA A 101 16.66 3.14 1.64
N GLU A 102 17.59 2.64 2.47
CA GLU A 102 17.56 1.29 3.05
C GLU A 102 16.27 1.06 3.86
N ASP A 103 15.97 1.97 4.80
CA ASP A 103 14.78 1.90 5.64
C ASP A 103 13.50 1.96 4.78
N THR A 104 13.48 2.80 3.74
CA THR A 104 12.34 2.90 2.82
C THR A 104 12.14 1.62 2.03
N LEU A 105 13.22 0.99 1.57
CA LEU A 105 13.16 -0.30 0.86
C LEU A 105 12.59 -1.39 1.78
N GLN A 106 13.10 -1.51 3.00
CA GLN A 106 12.61 -2.47 3.99
C GLN A 106 11.15 -2.20 4.40
N ALA A 107 10.82 -0.94 4.67
CA ALA A 107 9.47 -0.53 5.03
C ALA A 107 8.46 -0.83 3.91
N SER A 108 8.83 -0.61 2.65
CA SER A 108 7.96 -0.90 1.50
C SER A 108 7.61 -2.39 1.39
N ILE A 109 8.59 -3.27 1.62
CA ILE A 109 8.34 -4.73 1.67
C ILE A 109 7.42 -5.10 2.84
N ASN A 110 7.66 -4.53 4.02
CA ASN A 110 6.79 -4.78 5.17
C ASN A 110 5.36 -4.31 4.93
N LEU A 111 5.18 -3.17 4.25
CA LEU A 111 3.87 -2.65 3.85
C LEU A 111 3.18 -3.56 2.83
N TYR A 112 3.91 -4.09 1.84
CA TYR A 112 3.39 -5.09 0.91
C TYR A 112 2.86 -6.32 1.64
N THR A 113 3.64 -6.86 2.59
CA THR A 113 3.26 -8.04 3.38
C THR A 113 2.02 -7.75 4.23
N LEU A 114 2.01 -6.65 4.98
CA LEU A 114 0.88 -6.26 5.82
C LEU A 114 -0.40 -6.02 5.00
N TYR A 115 -0.26 -5.44 3.80
CA TYR A 115 -1.36 -5.27 2.88
C TYR A 115 -1.92 -6.63 2.41
N GLY A 116 -1.06 -7.58 2.09
CA GLY A 116 -1.46 -8.94 1.71
C GLY A 116 -2.17 -9.69 2.83
N GLU A 117 -1.68 -9.58 4.05
CA GLU A 117 -2.35 -10.12 5.24
C GLU A 117 -3.74 -9.48 5.45
N ASN A 118 -3.87 -8.17 5.21
CA ASN A 118 -5.17 -7.51 5.30
C ASN A 118 -6.15 -8.00 4.23
N VAL A 119 -5.68 -8.17 3.00
CA VAL A 119 -6.47 -8.73 1.90
C VAL A 119 -6.94 -10.14 2.26
N LEU A 120 -6.04 -10.98 2.80
CA LEU A 120 -6.39 -12.32 3.26
C LEU A 120 -7.45 -12.30 4.38
N LEU A 121 -7.32 -11.41 5.35
CA LEU A 121 -8.32 -11.25 6.41
C LEU A 121 -9.70 -10.86 5.85
N GLN A 122 -9.75 -10.06 4.79
CA GLN A 122 -11.01 -9.73 4.12
C GLN A 122 -11.62 -10.95 3.41
N VAL A 123 -10.79 -11.79 2.78
CA VAL A 123 -11.18 -13.07 2.17
C VAL A 123 -11.78 -14.02 3.21
N ASP A 124 -11.10 -14.21 4.35
CA ASP A 124 -11.56 -15.08 5.44
C ASP A 124 -12.86 -14.58 6.05
N LYS A 125 -12.95 -13.26 6.28
CA LYS A 125 -14.16 -12.62 6.79
C LYS A 125 -15.36 -12.89 5.89
N SER A 126 -15.20 -12.71 4.57
CA SER A 126 -16.27 -12.98 3.62
C SER A 126 -16.70 -14.44 3.60
N THR A 127 -15.73 -15.34 3.65
CA THR A 127 -16.00 -16.78 3.71
C THR A 127 -16.82 -17.12 4.95
N LEU A 128 -16.48 -16.53 6.10
CA LEU A 128 -17.23 -16.69 7.35
C LEU A 128 -18.63 -16.08 7.26
N GLU A 129 -18.78 -14.87 6.69
CA GLU A 129 -20.08 -14.23 6.48
C GLU A 129 -20.99 -15.07 5.58
N SER A 130 -20.44 -15.69 4.53
CA SER A 130 -21.18 -16.65 3.68
C SER A 130 -21.64 -17.87 4.47
N GLN A 131 -20.75 -18.48 5.26
CA GLN A 131 -21.11 -19.65 6.09
C GLN A 131 -22.20 -19.31 7.12
N VAL A 132 -22.13 -18.12 7.73
CA VAL A 132 -23.17 -17.64 8.66
C VAL A 132 -24.49 -17.45 7.94
N GLN A 133 -24.48 -16.85 6.74
CA GLN A 133 -25.70 -16.67 5.95
C GLN A 133 -26.31 -18.01 5.53
N ASP A 134 -25.49 -18.97 5.13
CA ASP A 134 -25.94 -20.33 4.82
C ASP A 134 -26.57 -21.01 6.04
N LEU A 135 -25.98 -20.84 7.23
CA LEU A 135 -26.53 -21.36 8.48
C LEU A 135 -27.89 -20.71 8.80
N ILE A 136 -28.00 -19.38 8.67
CA ILE A 136 -29.26 -18.65 8.89
C ILE A 136 -30.33 -19.11 7.90
N ASN A 137 -29.97 -19.27 6.62
CA ASN A 137 -30.88 -19.77 5.59
C ASN A 137 -31.33 -21.20 5.87
N ALA A 138 -30.42 -22.07 6.34
CA ALA A 138 -30.74 -23.46 6.69
C ALA A 138 -31.65 -23.57 7.93
N VAL A 139 -31.55 -22.64 8.88
CA VAL A 139 -32.35 -22.65 10.12
C VAL A 139 -33.75 -22.05 9.92
N ASN A 140 -33.95 -21.17 8.93
CA ASN A 140 -35.23 -20.49 8.68
C ASN A 140 -36.13 -21.15 7.62
N VAL A 141 -35.95 -22.43 7.30
CA VAL A 141 -36.83 -23.12 6.34
C VAL A 141 -38.07 -23.66 7.05
N GLN A 142 -39.13 -22.86 7.11
CA GLN A 142 -40.49 -23.40 7.24
C GLN A 142 -41.06 -23.51 5.82
N GLU A 143 -41.19 -24.73 5.29
CA GLU A 143 -41.86 -24.94 4.00
C GLU A 143 -43.32 -24.48 4.11
N VAL A 144 -43.63 -23.30 3.59
CA VAL A 144 -45.00 -22.85 3.40
C VAL A 144 -45.31 -22.95 1.92
N SER A 145 -45.78 -24.12 1.49
CA SER A 145 -46.33 -24.33 0.15
C SER A 145 -47.51 -23.37 -0.07
N THR A 146 -47.31 -22.31 -0.84
CA THR A 146 -48.38 -21.41 -1.30
C THR A 146 -48.47 -21.49 -2.82
N THR A 147 -49.23 -22.48 -3.28
CA THR A 147 -49.62 -22.60 -4.69
C THR A 147 -50.53 -21.45 -5.08
N THR A 148 -50.02 -20.50 -5.86
CA THR A 148 -50.87 -19.64 -6.71
C THR A 148 -50.18 -19.45 -8.06
N ASN A 149 -50.73 -20.14 -9.06
CA ASN A 149 -50.29 -20.05 -10.45
C ASN A 149 -50.63 -18.66 -11.01
N THR A 150 -49.61 -17.84 -11.25
CA THR A 150 -49.68 -16.73 -12.21
C THR A 150 -48.53 -16.91 -13.20
N SER A 151 -48.89 -17.04 -14.49
CA SER A 151 -47.90 -17.26 -15.55
C SER A 151 -47.18 -15.95 -15.86
N SER A 152 -45.95 -15.81 -15.35
CA SER A 152 -44.97 -14.82 -15.82
C SER A 152 -43.74 -15.57 -16.32
N LEU A 153 -43.26 -15.24 -17.52
CA LEU A 153 -42.03 -15.80 -18.09
C LEU A 153 -40.90 -14.78 -17.84
N ALA A 154 -40.06 -15.04 -16.85
CA ALA A 154 -38.84 -14.29 -16.59
C ALA A 154 -37.64 -15.18 -16.87
N LEU A 155 -36.72 -14.71 -17.71
CA LEU A 155 -35.48 -15.41 -18.03
C LEU A 155 -34.36 -14.76 -17.21
N THR A 156 -34.02 -15.37 -16.08
CA THR A 156 -32.91 -14.94 -15.23
C THR A 156 -31.70 -15.81 -15.55
N GLN A 157 -30.61 -15.19 -16.00
CA GLN A 157 -29.33 -15.88 -16.21
C GLN A 157 -28.39 -15.53 -15.07
N THR A 158 -28.07 -16.51 -14.24
CA THR A 158 -27.08 -16.37 -13.16
C THR A 158 -25.72 -16.79 -13.69
N PHE A 159 -24.74 -15.90 -13.62
CA PHE A 159 -23.35 -16.23 -13.91
C PHE A 159 -22.62 -16.50 -12.60
N LYS A 160 -21.99 -17.67 -12.49
CA LYS A 160 -21.01 -17.93 -11.44
C LYS A 160 -19.67 -17.37 -11.92
N LEU A 161 -19.18 -16.33 -11.25
CA LEU A 161 -17.83 -15.80 -11.46
C LEU A 161 -16.81 -16.74 -10.79
N ALA A 162 -15.63 -16.84 -11.39
CA ALA A 162 -14.51 -17.54 -10.75
C ALA A 162 -14.11 -16.82 -9.45
N ASN A 163 -13.55 -17.56 -8.50
CA ASN A 163 -13.19 -17.06 -7.18
C ASN A 163 -12.36 -15.77 -7.24
N VAL A 164 -11.35 -15.69 -8.12
CA VAL A 164 -10.50 -14.50 -8.25
C VAL A 164 -11.29 -13.23 -8.56
N PHE A 165 -12.32 -13.32 -9.42
CA PHE A 165 -13.14 -12.15 -9.79
C PHE A 165 -14.14 -11.81 -8.70
N ASN A 166 -14.62 -12.80 -7.95
CA ASN A 166 -15.50 -12.56 -6.82
C ASN A 166 -14.75 -11.79 -5.71
N TYR A 167 -13.57 -12.27 -5.32
CA TYR A 167 -12.72 -11.58 -4.34
C TYR A 167 -12.25 -10.21 -4.83
N TYR A 168 -11.94 -10.08 -6.12
CA TYR A 168 -11.66 -8.77 -6.71
C TYR A 168 -12.79 -7.78 -6.46
N ILE A 169 -14.03 -8.14 -6.81
CA ILE A 169 -15.18 -7.24 -6.67
C ILE A 169 -15.39 -6.87 -5.21
N MET A 170 -15.16 -7.81 -4.31
CA MET A 170 -15.34 -7.59 -2.89
C MET A 170 -14.30 -6.63 -2.29
N ILE A 171 -13.04 -6.76 -2.69
CA ILE A 171 -11.92 -5.99 -2.13
C ILE A 171 -11.79 -4.63 -2.83
N TYR A 172 -11.93 -4.62 -4.15
CA TYR A 172 -11.65 -3.46 -5.00
C TYR A 172 -12.90 -2.80 -5.61
N GLY A 173 -14.07 -3.43 -5.46
CA GLY A 173 -15.30 -3.00 -6.13
C GLY A 173 -15.42 -3.54 -7.55
N MET A 174 -16.59 -3.30 -8.17
CA MET A 174 -16.80 -3.65 -9.58
C MET A 174 -15.88 -2.81 -10.49
N PRO A 175 -15.26 -3.41 -11.51
CA PRO A 175 -14.48 -2.66 -12.48
C PRO A 175 -15.35 -1.66 -13.25
N VAL A 176 -14.71 -0.57 -13.71
CA VAL A 176 -15.37 0.44 -14.55
C VAL A 176 -15.82 -0.22 -15.87
N SER A 177 -17.02 0.14 -16.31
CA SER A 177 -17.59 -0.38 -17.55
C SER A 177 -16.66 -0.05 -18.73
N GLY A 178 -16.24 -1.07 -19.47
CA GLY A 178 -15.34 -0.94 -20.63
C GLY A 178 -13.85 -1.09 -20.32
N GLU A 179 -13.42 -0.99 -19.05
CA GLU A 179 -12.01 -1.17 -18.67
C GLU A 179 -11.68 -2.60 -18.21
N GLY A 180 -12.67 -3.31 -17.66
CA GLY A 180 -12.51 -4.68 -17.17
C GLY A 180 -11.66 -4.76 -15.89
N PHE A 181 -11.27 -5.97 -15.51
CA PHE A 181 -10.50 -6.20 -14.29
C PHE A 181 -9.04 -5.77 -14.46
N ASN A 182 -8.52 -5.01 -13.49
CA ASN A 182 -7.10 -4.60 -13.51
C ASN A 182 -6.18 -5.83 -13.39
N PRO A 183 -5.29 -6.07 -14.37
CA PRO A 183 -4.49 -7.29 -14.42
C PRO A 183 -3.48 -7.42 -13.27
N VAL A 184 -2.95 -6.31 -12.74
CA VAL A 184 -2.02 -6.34 -11.61
C VAL A 184 -2.74 -6.81 -10.35
N LYS A 185 -3.90 -6.22 -10.06
CA LYS A 185 -4.72 -6.59 -8.91
C LYS A 185 -5.23 -8.02 -9.00
N VAL A 186 -5.56 -8.48 -10.21
CA VAL A 186 -5.93 -9.88 -10.46
C VAL A 186 -4.74 -10.80 -10.20
N ALA A 187 -3.55 -10.51 -10.73
CA ALA A 187 -2.36 -11.32 -10.49
C ALA A 187 -2.01 -11.41 -9.01
N TYR A 188 -2.08 -10.27 -8.30
CA TYR A 188 -1.89 -10.22 -6.86
C TYR A 188 -2.87 -11.11 -6.08
N LEU A 189 -4.16 -11.09 -6.47
CA LEU A 189 -5.16 -11.98 -5.87
C LEU A 189 -4.92 -13.45 -6.21
N VAL A 190 -4.48 -13.77 -7.43
CA VAL A 190 -4.13 -15.16 -7.81
C VAL A 190 -3.02 -15.70 -6.90
N ASP A 191 -1.99 -14.89 -6.66
CA ASP A 191 -0.87 -15.28 -5.79
C ASP A 191 -1.35 -15.54 -4.34
N ILE A 192 -2.18 -14.63 -3.79
CA ILE A 192 -2.72 -14.78 -2.44
C ILE A 192 -3.66 -15.99 -2.32
N LEU A 193 -4.57 -16.18 -3.27
CA LEU A 193 -5.54 -17.29 -3.23
C LEU A 193 -4.83 -18.64 -3.35
N SER A 194 -3.87 -18.74 -4.26
CA SER A 194 -3.07 -19.95 -4.47
C SER A 194 -2.25 -20.30 -3.24
N ALA A 195 -1.66 -19.30 -2.57
CA ALA A 195 -0.92 -19.49 -1.32
C ALA A 195 -1.79 -20.05 -0.18
N ASN A 196 -3.10 -19.83 -0.23
CA ASN A 196 -4.07 -20.31 0.77
C ASN A 196 -4.83 -21.57 0.33
N GLY A 197 -4.40 -22.21 -0.77
CA GLY A 197 -5.02 -23.44 -1.28
C GLY A 197 -6.42 -23.24 -1.86
N ILE A 198 -6.80 -21.98 -2.16
CA ILE A 198 -8.05 -21.66 -2.85
C ILE A 198 -7.75 -21.62 -4.34
N ASP A 199 -8.45 -22.43 -5.14
CA ASP A 199 -8.33 -22.36 -6.60
C ASP A 199 -8.90 -21.03 -7.11
N PRO A 200 -8.07 -20.15 -7.71
CA PRO A 200 -8.52 -18.86 -8.20
C PRO A 200 -9.51 -18.96 -9.38
N TYR A 201 -9.55 -20.09 -10.09
CA TYR A 201 -10.32 -20.26 -11.33
C TYR A 201 -11.52 -21.24 -11.23
N ALA A 202 -11.81 -21.77 -10.03
CA ALA A 202 -12.95 -22.68 -9.77
C ALA A 202 -14.33 -21.99 -9.66
#